data_AF-A0A6P5TXA4-F1
#
_entry.id   AF-A0A6P5TXA4-F1
#
_cell.length_a   1.000
_cell.length_b   1.000
_cell.length_c   1.000
_cell.angle_alpha   90.00
_cell.angle_beta   90.00
_cell.angle_gamma   90.00
#
_symmetry.space_group_name_H-M   'P 1'
#
loop_
_entity.id
_entity.type
_entity.pdbx_description
1 polymer ?
#
loop_
_entity_poly.entity_id
_entity_poly.type
_entity_poly.pdbx_seq_one_letter_code
_entity_poly.pdbx_strand_id
1 'polypeptide(L)'
;MSKKNSNFTTTENVASGSRKLLALWNAQTIAIFIDLCIKEVDLGNHPGTHFNKVEWARLVTNISKEIGRPYEKLQLKNKWDLLKKEWKLWKDLKGKETGLGWNVAKNTVDASEEWWQDKIKAEPKYARFQFEGISPEMEEKLRVLVL
;
A
#
# COMPACT_ATOMS: atom_id res chain seq x y z
N MET A 1 39.81 -0.58 18.47
CA MET A 1 38.65 -0.97 17.63
C MET A 1 37.67 -1.75 18.51
N SER A 2 36.50 -1.17 18.81
CA SER A 2 35.40 -1.87 19.50
C SER A 2 34.09 -1.09 19.44
N LYS A 3 33.01 -1.79 19.02
CA LYS A 3 31.56 -1.68 19.29
C LYS A 3 30.81 -2.18 18.04
N LYS A 4 30.38 -3.45 17.98
CA LYS A 4 29.12 -4.06 18.50
C LYS A 4 27.84 -3.57 17.79
N ASN A 5 27.37 -4.44 16.90
CA ASN A 5 26.03 -5.00 16.65
C ASN A 5 24.76 -4.21 16.99
N SER A 6 23.78 -4.27 16.08
CA SER A 6 22.37 -4.55 16.42
C SER A 6 21.61 -5.14 15.23
N ASN A 7 21.24 -6.41 15.37
CA ASN A 7 20.44 -7.21 14.44
C ASN A 7 18.95 -6.86 14.53
N PHE A 8 18.19 -7.05 13.45
CA PHE A 8 16.77 -7.37 13.59
C PHE A 8 16.29 -8.28 12.44
N THR A 9 16.40 -9.59 12.64
CA THR A 9 15.53 -10.54 11.95
C THR A 9 15.29 -11.76 12.82
N THR A 10 14.01 -12.12 12.89
CA THR A 10 13.46 -13.45 13.20
C THR A 10 13.43 -13.84 14.68
N THR A 11 12.33 -13.46 15.34
CA THR A 11 11.80 -14.25 16.46
C THR A 11 10.85 -15.30 15.89
N GLU A 12 11.29 -16.56 15.89
CA GLU A 12 10.40 -17.71 15.82
C GLU A 12 9.66 -17.85 17.16
N ASN A 13 8.35 -18.06 17.13
CA ASN A 13 7.58 -18.54 18.28
C ASN A 13 6.59 -19.60 17.82
N VAL A 14 6.76 -20.81 18.35
CA VAL A 14 5.91 -21.97 18.12
C VAL A 14 4.66 -21.85 19.01
N ALA A 15 3.48 -21.77 18.38
CA ALA A 15 2.20 -22.06 19.03
C ALA A 15 1.30 -22.81 18.03
N SER A 16 0.88 -24.00 18.43
CA SER A 16 -0.06 -24.85 17.71
C SER A 16 -1.46 -24.22 17.70
N GLY A 17 -2.00 -24.01 16.51
CA GLY A 17 -3.30 -23.40 16.25
C GLY A 17 -3.27 -22.87 14.81
N SER A 18 -3.96 -23.56 13.90
CA SER A 18 -4.11 -23.28 12.46
C SER A 18 -3.33 -22.07 11.97
N ARG A 19 -2.11 -22.27 11.44
CA ARG A 19 -1.28 -21.19 10.89
C ARG A 19 -2.07 -20.43 9.83
N LYS A 20 -2.74 -19.34 10.20
CA LYS A 20 -3.19 -18.32 9.27
C LYS A 20 -1.92 -17.87 8.55
N LEU A 21 -1.75 -18.32 7.32
CA LEU A 21 -0.64 -17.88 6.48
C LEU A 21 -0.73 -16.36 6.42
N LEU A 22 0.24 -15.67 7.04
CA LEU A 22 0.35 -14.22 6.97
C LEU A 22 0.32 -13.84 5.48
N ALA A 23 -0.62 -12.99 5.10
CA ALA A 23 -0.72 -12.52 3.73
C ALA A 23 0.57 -11.78 3.36
N LEU A 24 1.17 -12.17 2.23
CA LEU A 24 2.38 -11.54 1.72
C LEU A 24 1.99 -10.25 0.99
N TRP A 25 2.06 -9.11 1.66
CA TRP A 25 1.77 -7.80 1.06
C TRP A 25 3.07 -7.03 0.77
N ASN A 26 3.80 -7.45 -0.26
CA ASN A 26 4.93 -6.68 -0.80
C ASN A 26 4.46 -5.79 -1.96
N ALA A 27 5.35 -4.95 -2.50
CA ALA A 27 5.04 -4.04 -3.62
C ALA A 27 4.42 -4.78 -4.82
N GLN A 28 4.89 -5.99 -5.14
CA GLN A 28 4.38 -6.80 -6.24
C GLN A 28 2.94 -7.28 -5.97
N THR A 29 2.66 -7.86 -4.80
CA THR A 29 1.30 -8.29 -4.44
C THR A 29 0.33 -7.12 -4.41
N ILE A 30 0.79 -5.95 -3.92
CA ILE A 30 -0.02 -4.72 -3.90
C ILE A 30 -0.35 -4.28 -5.33
N ALA A 31 0.63 -4.26 -6.23
CA ALA A 31 0.41 -3.93 -7.63
C ALA A 31 -0.60 -4.88 -8.29
N ILE A 32 -0.44 -6.19 -8.11
CA ILE A 32 -1.38 -7.20 -8.62
C ILE A 32 -2.79 -6.97 -8.05
N PHE A 33 -2.91 -6.71 -6.75
CA PHE A 33 -4.20 -6.46 -6.12
C PHE A 33 -4.88 -5.22 -6.70
N ILE A 34 -4.16 -4.12 -6.88
CA ILE A 34 -4.68 -2.89 -7.49
C ILE A 34 -5.08 -3.12 -8.95
N ASP A 35 -4.27 -3.83 -9.73
CA ASP A 35 -4.60 -4.15 -11.13
C ASP A 35 -5.87 -5.02 -11.22
N LEU A 36 -6.06 -5.96 -10.30
CA LEU A 36 -7.29 -6.75 -10.20
C LEU A 36 -8.50 -5.88 -9.81
N CYS A 37 -8.32 -4.92 -8.90
CA CYS A 37 -9.35 -3.95 -8.55
C CYS A 37 -9.76 -3.11 -9.77
N ILE A 38 -8.79 -2.57 -10.53
CA ILE A 38 -9.06 -1.77 -11.74
C ILE A 38 -9.83 -2.59 -12.78
N LYS A 39 -9.43 -3.84 -13.02
CA LYS A 39 -10.13 -4.74 -13.94
C LYS A 39 -11.61 -4.95 -13.55
N GLU A 40 -11.93 -5.08 -12.26
CA GLU A 40 -13.33 -5.19 -11.83
C GLU A 40 -14.11 -3.88 -12.02
N VAL A 41 -13.45 -2.72 -11.90
CA VAL A 41 -14.05 -1.41 -12.21
C VAL A 41 -14.36 -1.30 -13.71
N ASP A 42 -13.41 -1.63 -14.57
CA ASP A 42 -13.55 -1.56 -16.03
C ASP A 42 -14.66 -2.48 -16.58
N LEU A 43 -14.88 -3.62 -15.92
CA LEU A 43 -15.95 -4.57 -16.27
C LEU A 43 -17.36 -4.06 -15.91
N GLY A 44 -17.50 -2.83 -15.39
CA GLY A 44 -18.78 -2.26 -14.98
C GLY A 44 -19.36 -2.90 -13.72
N ASN A 45 -18.60 -3.77 -13.05
CA ASN A 45 -19.02 -4.38 -11.79
C ASN A 45 -18.89 -3.42 -10.61
N HIS A 46 -18.37 -2.20 -10.80
CA HIS A 46 -18.23 -1.20 -9.74
C HIS A 46 -19.11 0.03 -9.98
N PRO A 47 -20.44 -0.05 -9.79
CA PRO A 47 -21.34 1.10 -9.98
C PRO A 47 -21.26 2.13 -8.84
N GLY A 48 -20.21 2.16 -8.01
CA GLY A 48 -20.13 3.03 -6.83
C GLY A 48 -18.78 3.02 -6.13
N THR A 49 -18.77 3.29 -4.81
CA THR A 49 -17.55 3.46 -3.99
C THR A 49 -17.08 2.19 -3.26
N HIS A 50 -17.77 1.06 -3.43
CA HIS A 50 -17.59 -0.14 -2.60
C HIS A 50 -17.73 -1.44 -3.39
N PHE A 51 -16.85 -2.41 -3.09
CA PHE A 51 -16.95 -3.74 -3.68
C PHE A 51 -18.07 -4.58 -3.06
N ASN A 52 -18.94 -5.19 -3.89
CA ASN A 52 -20.02 -6.04 -3.43
C ASN A 52 -19.54 -7.47 -3.06
N LYS A 53 -20.44 -8.35 -2.58
CA LYS A 53 -20.07 -9.71 -2.14
C LYS A 53 -19.45 -10.56 -3.26
N VAL A 54 -19.96 -10.44 -4.49
CA VAL A 54 -19.51 -11.18 -5.68
C VAL A 54 -18.15 -10.67 -6.13
N GLU A 55 -17.96 -9.35 -6.19
CA GLU A 55 -16.67 -8.73 -6.54
C GLU A 55 -15.57 -9.15 -5.55
N TRP A 56 -15.85 -9.10 -4.24
CA TRP A 56 -14.90 -9.59 -3.25
C TRP A 56 -14.54 -11.07 -3.43
N ALA A 57 -15.50 -11.91 -3.81
CA ALA A 57 -15.25 -13.33 -4.04
C ALA A 57 -14.33 -13.52 -5.27
N ARG A 58 -14.57 -12.78 -6.35
CA ARG A 58 -13.72 -12.79 -7.56
C ARG A 58 -12.32 -12.30 -7.26
N LEU A 59 -12.18 -11.17 -6.54
CA LEU A 59 -10.88 -10.65 -6.14
C LEU A 59 -10.09 -11.66 -5.30
N VAL A 60 -10.74 -12.33 -4.35
CA VAL A 60 -10.12 -13.40 -3.55
C VAL A 60 -9.65 -14.55 -4.44
N THR A 61 -10.49 -15.03 -5.35
CA THR A 61 -10.13 -16.12 -6.28
C THR A 61 -8.96 -15.72 -7.17
N ASN A 62 -9.01 -14.53 -7.76
CA ASN A 62 -8.03 -14.06 -8.72
C ASN A 62 -6.68 -13.80 -8.04
N ILE A 63 -6.63 -13.06 -6.93
CA ILE A 63 -5.36 -12.80 -6.25
C ILE A 63 -4.75 -14.09 -5.71
N SER A 64 -5.57 -15.04 -5.23
CA SER A 64 -5.04 -16.31 -4.73
C SER A 64 -4.41 -17.15 -5.85
N LYS A 65 -5.01 -17.09 -7.04
CA LYS A 65 -4.51 -17.74 -8.25
C LYS A 65 -3.22 -17.09 -8.75
N GLU A 66 -3.18 -15.76 -8.86
CA GLU A 66 -2.02 -15.01 -9.35
C GLU A 66 -0.81 -15.14 -8.42
N ILE A 67 -1.02 -15.10 -7.10
CA ILE A 67 0.06 -15.19 -6.10
C ILE A 67 0.42 -16.66 -5.78
N GLY A 68 -0.43 -17.62 -6.17
CA GLY A 68 -0.26 -19.03 -5.83
C GLY A 68 -0.40 -19.33 -4.34
N ARG A 69 -1.16 -18.50 -3.60
CA ARG A 69 -1.38 -18.62 -2.15
C ARG A 69 -2.82 -18.27 -1.80
N PRO A 70 -3.47 -18.97 -0.84
CA PRO A 70 -4.81 -18.58 -0.41
C PRO A 70 -4.82 -17.20 0.25
N TYR A 71 -5.71 -16.33 -0.22
CA TYR A 71 -6.09 -15.09 0.44
C TYR A 71 -7.52 -15.17 0.97
N GLU A 72 -7.78 -14.48 2.07
CA GLU A 72 -9.12 -14.33 2.63
C GLU A 72 -9.70 -12.94 2.30
N LYS A 73 -11.02 -12.87 2.15
CA LYS A 73 -11.74 -11.60 1.95
C LYS A 73 -11.39 -10.54 3.00
N LEU A 74 -11.21 -10.94 4.26
CA LEU A 74 -10.85 -10.01 5.34
C LEU A 74 -9.45 -9.41 5.14
N GLN A 75 -8.50 -10.19 4.63
CA GLN A 75 -7.14 -9.70 4.33
C GLN A 75 -7.17 -8.64 3.24
N LEU A 76 -7.95 -8.87 2.18
CA LEU A 76 -8.11 -7.92 1.08
C LEU A 76 -8.82 -6.65 1.55
N LYS A 77 -9.89 -6.77 2.34
CA LYS A 77 -10.60 -5.62 2.92
C LYS A 77 -9.68 -4.76 3.79
N ASN A 78 -8.95 -5.38 4.71
CA ASN A 78 -8.02 -4.67 5.57
C ASN A 78 -6.94 -3.95 4.75
N LYS A 79 -6.43 -4.60 3.69
CA LYS A 79 -5.43 -3.97 2.81
C LYS A 79 -6.04 -2.83 2.00
N TRP A 80 -7.25 -2.98 1.47
CA TRP A 80 -7.98 -1.92 0.77
C TRP A 80 -8.23 -0.70 1.67
N ASP A 81 -8.68 -0.92 2.90
CA ASP A 81 -8.91 0.16 3.86
C ASP A 81 -7.62 0.86 4.28
N LEU A 82 -6.52 0.10 4.39
CA LEU A 82 -5.20 0.68 4.57
C LEU A 82 -4.85 1.56 3.37
N LEU A 83 -4.85 1.02 2.15
CA LEU A 83 -4.50 1.74 0.91
C LEU A 83 -5.28 3.05 0.76
N LYS A 84 -6.58 3.06 1.06
CA LYS A 84 -7.39 4.30 1.09
C LYS A 84 -6.87 5.34 2.08
N LYS A 85 -6.50 4.92 3.29
CA LYS A 85 -5.92 5.82 4.29
C LYS A 85 -4.58 6.36 3.84
N GLU A 86 -3.72 5.51 3.28
CA GLU A 86 -2.39 5.91 2.77
C GLU A 86 -2.54 6.89 1.61
N TRP A 87 -3.43 6.60 0.67
CA TRP A 87 -3.75 7.46 -0.47
C TRP A 87 -4.30 8.82 -0.05
N LYS A 88 -5.23 8.85 0.91
CA LYS A 88 -5.76 10.11 1.43
C LYS A 88 -4.67 10.96 2.09
N LEU A 89 -3.79 10.33 2.86
CA LEU A 89 -2.67 11.02 3.50
C LEU A 89 -1.65 11.52 2.46
N TRP A 90 -1.40 10.74 1.41
CA TRP A 90 -0.54 11.13 0.28
C TRP A 90 -1.10 12.34 -0.47
N LYS A 91 -2.41 12.32 -0.78
CA LYS A 91 -3.10 13.47 -1.39
C LYS A 91 -3.02 14.71 -0.50
N ASP A 92 -3.13 14.56 0.81
CA ASP A 92 -3.04 15.68 1.75
C ASP A 92 -1.61 16.24 1.87
N LEU A 93 -0.59 15.38 1.79
CA LEU A 93 0.81 15.77 1.74
C LEU A 93 1.13 16.57 0.46
N LYS A 94 0.77 16.04 -0.72
CA LYS A 94 1.11 16.65 -2.01
C LYS A 94 0.15 17.77 -2.43
N GLY A 95 -1.12 17.69 -2.05
CA GLY A 95 -2.18 18.59 -2.53
C GLY A 95 -2.03 20.05 -2.06
N LYS A 96 -1.17 20.30 -1.08
CA LYS A 96 -0.86 21.66 -0.58
C LYS A 96 0.39 22.26 -1.22
N GLU A 97 1.07 21.51 -2.10
CA GLU A 97 2.43 21.81 -2.53
C GLU A 97 2.51 21.82 -4.06
N THR A 98 3.29 22.76 -4.60
CA THR A 98 3.55 22.86 -6.04
C THR A 98 5.06 22.79 -6.27
N GLY A 99 5.48 22.12 -7.35
CA GLY A 99 6.89 22.06 -7.75
C GLY A 99 7.75 20.99 -7.06
N LEU A 100 7.16 20.06 -6.29
CA LEU A 100 7.91 18.92 -5.76
C LEU A 100 8.27 17.94 -6.87
N GLY A 101 9.55 17.57 -6.94
CA GLY A 101 10.04 16.56 -7.87
C GLY A 101 9.76 15.12 -7.40
N TRP A 102 10.13 14.16 -8.23
CA TRP A 102 10.09 12.74 -7.90
C TRP A 102 11.47 12.11 -8.05
N ASN A 103 11.97 11.48 -6.98
CA ASN A 103 13.24 10.77 -7.00
C ASN A 103 13.00 9.31 -7.39
N VAL A 104 13.22 8.97 -8.66
CA VAL A 104 13.00 7.60 -9.18
C VAL A 104 13.91 6.56 -8.49
N ALA A 105 15.16 6.93 -8.20
CA ALA A 105 16.12 6.01 -7.59
C ALA A 105 15.74 5.63 -6.15
N LYS A 106 15.13 6.56 -5.41
CA LYS A 106 14.69 6.36 -4.03
C LYS A 106 13.21 6.01 -3.91
N ASN A 107 12.43 6.15 -4.99
CA ASN A 107 10.97 5.99 -5.01
C ASN A 107 10.27 6.90 -3.97
N THR A 108 10.72 8.15 -3.85
CA THR A 108 10.23 9.15 -2.87
C THR A 108 10.06 10.53 -3.51
N VAL A 109 9.38 11.43 -2.79
CA VAL A 109 9.31 12.85 -3.17
C VAL A 109 10.71 13.46 -3.10
N ASP A 110 11.11 14.15 -4.16
CA ASP A 110 12.39 14.86 -4.22
C ASP A 110 12.22 16.22 -3.54
N ALA A 111 12.49 16.25 -2.24
CA ALA A 111 12.39 17.42 -1.37
C ALA A 111 13.59 17.47 -0.41
N SER A 112 13.89 18.66 0.11
CA SER A 112 14.99 18.83 1.07
C SER A 112 14.65 18.20 2.42
N GLU A 113 15.68 17.93 3.23
CA GLU A 113 15.48 17.38 4.58
C GLU A 113 14.71 18.36 5.46
N GLU A 114 14.98 19.66 5.34
CA GLU A 114 14.27 20.70 6.08
C GLU A 114 12.77 20.69 5.76
N TRP A 115 12.42 20.53 4.48
CA TRP A 115 11.03 20.40 4.06
C TRP A 115 10.38 19.17 4.70
N TRP A 116 11.04 18.01 4.70
CA TRP A 116 10.53 16.80 5.35
C TRP A 116 10.34 16.98 6.85
N GLN A 117 11.30 17.61 7.54
CA GLN A 117 11.22 17.89 8.98
C GLN A 117 10.00 18.76 9.31
N ASP A 118 9.77 19.84 8.55
CA ASP A 118 8.61 20.72 8.76
C ASP A 118 7.28 20.01 8.51
N LYS A 119 7.20 19.19 7.45
CA LYS A 119 5.99 18.39 7.16
C LYS A 119 5.72 17.37 8.25
N ILE A 120 6.72 16.61 8.67
CA ILE A 120 6.60 15.59 9.72
C ILE A 120 6.25 16.24 11.06
N LYS A 121 6.77 17.43 11.35
CA LYS A 121 6.40 18.20 12.55
C LYS A 121 4.93 18.61 12.54
N ALA A 122 4.39 19.00 11.37
CA ALA A 122 2.99 19.38 11.22
C ALA A 122 2.04 18.17 11.29
N GLU A 123 2.39 17.05 10.66
CA GLU A 123 1.65 15.80 10.72
C GLU A 123 2.64 14.61 10.71
N PRO A 124 2.91 14.01 11.90
CA PRO A 124 3.87 12.93 12.04
C PRO A 124 3.58 11.71 11.17
N LYS A 125 2.32 11.51 10.74
CA LYS A 125 1.97 10.42 9.84
C LYS A 125 2.65 10.52 8.48
N TYR A 126 3.16 11.67 8.07
CA TYR A 126 3.90 11.81 6.81
C TYR A 126 5.29 11.16 6.83
N ALA A 127 5.86 10.86 8.00
CA ALA A 127 7.25 10.36 8.12
C ALA A 127 7.53 9.11 7.28
N ARG A 128 6.54 8.23 7.11
CA ARG A 128 6.63 7.06 6.23
C ARG A 128 7.00 7.41 4.78
N PHE A 129 6.54 8.56 4.29
CA PHE A 129 6.66 8.98 2.89
C PHE A 129 8.04 9.56 2.58
N GLN A 130 8.83 9.87 3.61
CA GLN A 130 10.22 10.28 3.47
C GLN A 130 11.09 9.14 2.92
N PHE A 131 10.75 7.89 3.27
CA PHE A 131 11.53 6.70 2.91
C PHE A 131 10.85 5.83 1.85
N GLU A 132 9.52 5.90 1.74
CA GLU A 132 8.76 5.15 0.74
C GLU A 132 7.53 5.95 0.29
N GLY A 133 7.57 6.49 -0.93
CA GLY A 133 6.45 7.23 -1.51
C GLY A 133 5.48 6.34 -2.30
N ILE A 134 4.37 6.92 -2.75
CA ILE A 134 3.51 6.31 -3.76
C ILE A 134 4.05 6.71 -5.13
N SER A 135 4.50 5.74 -5.93
CA SER A 135 5.05 6.02 -7.26
C SER A 135 4.02 6.71 -8.15
N PRO A 136 4.43 7.56 -9.12
CA PRO A 136 3.49 8.20 -10.04
C PRO A 136 2.57 7.22 -10.76
N GLU A 137 3.08 6.03 -11.12
CA GLU A 137 2.27 4.95 -11.71
C GLU A 137 1.20 4.44 -10.74
N MET A 138 1.58 4.14 -9.50
CA MET A 138 0.62 3.68 -8.48
C MET A 138 -0.38 4.78 -8.13
N GLU A 139 0.05 6.04 -8.09
CA GLU A 139 -0.81 7.20 -7.89
C GLU A 139 -1.90 7.29 -8.96
N GLU A 140 -1.57 7.08 -10.24
CA GLU A 140 -2.55 7.08 -11.32
C GLU A 140 -3.55 5.92 -11.19
N LYS A 141 -3.05 4.72 -10.87
CA LYS A 141 -3.90 3.54 -10.60
C LYS A 141 -4.88 3.79 -9.44
N LEU A 142 -4.41 4.41 -8.35
CA LEU A 142 -5.25 4.75 -7.20
C LEU A 142 -6.27 5.86 -7.50
N ARG A 143 -5.97 6.78 -8.43
CA ARG A 143 -6.91 7.79 -8.91
C ARG A 143 -8.07 7.17 -9.69
N VAL A 144 -7.80 6.20 -10.57
CA VAL A 144 -8.84 5.47 -11.32
C VAL A 144 -9.83 4.78 -10.39
N LEU A 145 -9.35 4.27 -9.26
CA LEU A 145 -10.17 3.62 -8.23
C LEU A 145 -11.03 4.60 -7.40
N VAL A 146 -10.97 5.91 -7.68
CA VAL A 146 -11.74 6.99 -7.02
C VAL A 146 -11.69 6.88 -5.48
N LEU A 147 -10.51 6.57 -4.95
CA LEU A 147 -10.29 6.44 -3.50
C LEU A 147 -10.23 7.79 -2.76
#